data_AF-A0A5A7NSL2-F1
#
_entry.id   AF-A0A5A7NSL2-F1
#
_cell.length_a   1.000
_cell.length_b   1.000
_cell.length_c   1.000
_cell.angle_alpha   90.00
_cell.angle_beta   90.00
_cell.angle_gamma   90.00
#
_symmetry.space_group_name_H-M   'P 1'
#
loop_
_entity.id
_entity.type
_entity.pdbx_description
1 polymer ?
#
loop_
_entity_poly.entity_id
_entity_poly.type
_entity_poly.pdbx_seq_one_letter_code
_entity_poly.pdbx_strand_id
1 'polypeptide(L)'
;MEYMRVPQTQPFVPVILGGDIGTYSLAREFHEAYGAVSVAVPAASNGVLEHSVAIDVRPAGTMVDDDAVVAHLQEIARDLTAGGANPRPLLLCGSLDLQVMLLARRRADLEQWYTIPYVPLEKMEQAALKQNFYDLCAELGVPHPRTLAVDMAAHAAGDWQVPEELPFPLIGKPADSSAWVHAKFPGKQKVHTLDGPAELADLLERISGSGYREAFILQELVPGGDTNMRLCTFFSGGDGLVRFAAYGEVVVEEHAPLVLGNSAGIVTAVEPEVIAQGRRILDHLGWTGFAMFDAKLDPRDGIVKFFELNPRLGRNHYYLTAAGRNAARFYVREYLGGEYDAGARPGGEPDSGAWLSEGLAGAEGLEGIEVLRTQWLYTVLPLPLLRRHARGPVGSKALRLMTEKKVSNPLLYKAERHPRRLVYLALNALNQFRKFRQFPPRQA
;
A
#
# COMPACT_ATOMS: atom_id res chain seq x y z
N MET A 1 5.28 -33.59 -6.66
CA MET A 1 5.03 -32.83 -5.43
C MET A 1 3.82 -31.98 -5.72
N GLU A 2 2.68 -32.33 -5.15
CA GLU A 2 1.42 -31.60 -5.36
C GLU A 2 1.55 -30.19 -4.79
N TYR A 3 1.39 -29.19 -5.66
CA TYR A 3 1.15 -27.83 -5.22
C TYR A 3 -0.22 -27.77 -4.54
N MET A 4 -0.38 -26.88 -3.55
CA MET A 4 -1.71 -26.60 -3.00
C MET A 4 -2.63 -26.18 -4.14
N ARG A 5 -3.84 -26.75 -4.16
CA ARG A 5 -4.91 -26.37 -5.08
C ARG A 5 -6.11 -25.91 -4.28
N VAL A 6 -6.87 -24.99 -4.87
CA VAL A 6 -8.14 -24.55 -4.29
C VAL A 6 -9.11 -25.74 -4.20
N PRO A 7 -9.62 -26.10 -3.00
CA PRO A 7 -10.60 -27.16 -2.86
C PRO A 7 -11.90 -26.84 -3.61
N GLN A 8 -12.52 -27.84 -4.22
CA GLN A 8 -13.81 -27.67 -4.91
C GLN A 8 -14.95 -27.28 -3.94
N THR A 9 -14.83 -27.69 -2.68
CA THR A 9 -15.79 -27.37 -1.61
C THR A 9 -15.62 -25.98 -0.99
N GLN A 10 -14.58 -25.23 -1.38
CA GLN A 10 -14.35 -23.89 -0.84
C GLN A 10 -15.45 -22.93 -1.32
N PRO A 11 -16.12 -22.18 -0.41
CA PRO A 11 -17.34 -21.42 -0.73
C PRO A 11 -17.12 -20.18 -1.58
N PHE A 12 -15.93 -19.60 -1.55
CA PHE A 12 -15.50 -18.48 -2.40
C PHE A 12 -14.00 -18.60 -2.65
N VAL A 13 -13.47 -17.93 -3.67
CA VAL A 13 -12.02 -17.98 -3.97
C VAL A 13 -11.43 -16.58 -4.08
N PRO A 14 -10.51 -16.20 -3.19
CA PRO A 14 -9.69 -15.01 -3.39
C PRO A 14 -8.71 -15.25 -4.54
N VAL A 15 -8.68 -14.34 -5.51
CA VAL A 15 -7.71 -14.30 -6.60
C VAL A 15 -6.91 -13.01 -6.45
N ILE A 16 -5.60 -13.12 -6.28
CA ILE A 16 -4.73 -11.98 -5.96
C ILE A 16 -3.73 -11.81 -7.09
N LEU A 17 -3.91 -10.77 -7.90
CA LEU A 17 -2.99 -10.35 -8.95
C LEU A 17 -1.77 -9.72 -8.29
N GLY A 18 -0.63 -10.40 -8.34
CA GLY A 18 0.50 -10.05 -7.49
C GLY A 18 1.49 -11.18 -7.26
N GLY A 19 2.71 -10.81 -6.86
CA GLY A 19 3.80 -11.74 -6.64
C GLY A 19 4.63 -11.50 -5.38
N ASP A 20 4.22 -10.55 -4.54
CA ASP A 20 5.07 -9.98 -3.52
C ASP A 20 4.61 -10.34 -2.10
N ILE A 21 5.23 -9.72 -1.07
CA ILE A 21 4.85 -10.00 0.32
C ILE A 21 3.45 -9.50 0.67
N GLY A 22 2.93 -8.48 -0.02
CA GLY A 22 1.55 -8.03 0.11
C GLY A 22 0.59 -9.11 -0.39
N THR A 23 0.88 -9.72 -1.54
CA THR A 23 0.14 -10.89 -2.05
C THR A 23 0.12 -12.03 -1.04
N TYR A 24 1.28 -12.40 -0.50
CA TYR A 24 1.37 -13.46 0.50
C TYR A 24 0.59 -13.14 1.77
N SER A 25 0.71 -11.90 2.27
CA SER A 25 0.06 -11.48 3.51
C SER A 25 -1.46 -11.53 3.39
N LEU A 26 -2.01 -11.04 2.28
CA LEU A 26 -3.45 -11.09 2.04
C LEU A 26 -3.96 -12.53 1.89
N ALA A 27 -3.22 -13.40 1.19
CA ALA A 27 -3.58 -14.82 1.10
C ALA A 27 -3.54 -15.51 2.48
N ARG A 28 -2.53 -15.18 3.30
CA ARG A 28 -2.44 -15.64 4.69
C ARG A 28 -3.65 -15.15 5.50
N GLU A 29 -4.07 -13.90 5.34
CA GLU A 29 -5.23 -13.32 6.03
C GLU A 29 -6.53 -14.05 5.71
N PHE A 30 -6.78 -14.38 4.42
CA PHE A 30 -7.90 -15.21 4.00
C PHE A 30 -7.83 -16.62 4.62
N HIS A 31 -6.65 -17.22 4.66
CA HIS A 31 -6.47 -18.55 5.25
C HIS A 31 -6.59 -18.54 6.78
N GLU A 32 -6.15 -17.48 7.46
CA GLU A 32 -6.32 -17.28 8.90
C GLU A 32 -7.79 -17.12 9.27
N ALA A 33 -8.51 -16.25 8.55
CA ALA A 33 -9.93 -15.98 8.82
C ALA A 33 -10.83 -17.14 8.41
N TYR A 34 -10.65 -17.70 7.20
CA TYR A 34 -11.62 -18.61 6.59
C TYR A 34 -11.06 -20.00 6.27
N GLY A 35 -9.74 -20.18 6.34
CA GLY A 35 -9.10 -21.36 5.78
C GLY A 35 -9.10 -21.42 4.26
N ALA A 36 -9.46 -20.31 3.61
CA ALA A 36 -9.51 -20.25 2.16
C ALA A 36 -8.10 -20.28 1.57
N VAL A 37 -7.89 -21.17 0.60
CA VAL A 37 -6.73 -21.14 -0.28
C VAL A 37 -7.00 -20.08 -1.35
N SER A 38 -6.08 -19.13 -1.47
CA SER A 38 -6.13 -18.07 -2.47
C SER A 38 -5.38 -18.48 -3.73
N VAL A 39 -5.82 -18.03 -4.89
CA VAL A 39 -5.02 -18.09 -6.12
C VAL A 39 -4.13 -16.84 -6.18
N ALA A 40 -2.81 -17.01 -6.24
CA ALA A 40 -1.90 -15.91 -6.51
C ALA A 40 -1.47 -15.92 -7.98
N VAL A 41 -1.55 -14.77 -8.63
CA VAL A 41 -1.25 -14.60 -10.06
C VAL A 41 -0.04 -13.66 -10.21
N PRO A 42 1.20 -14.18 -10.07
CA PRO A 42 2.41 -13.40 -10.33
C PRO A 42 2.79 -13.44 -11.82
N ALA A 43 3.76 -12.61 -12.24
CA ALA A 43 4.36 -12.75 -13.58
C ALA A 43 5.03 -14.13 -13.74
N ALA A 44 5.78 -14.54 -12.71
CA ALA A 44 6.45 -15.83 -12.61
C ALA A 44 6.39 -16.35 -11.17
N SER A 45 6.46 -17.67 -11.00
CA SER A 45 6.55 -18.28 -9.67
C SER A 45 7.78 -17.77 -8.92
N ASN A 46 7.66 -17.63 -7.61
CA ASN A 46 8.75 -17.16 -6.76
C ASN A 46 8.62 -17.66 -5.32
N GLY A 47 9.75 -17.67 -4.60
CA GLY A 47 9.82 -18.23 -3.24
C GLY A 47 8.99 -17.51 -2.19
N VAL A 48 8.51 -16.28 -2.43
CA VAL A 48 7.61 -15.58 -1.50
C VAL A 48 6.26 -16.31 -1.40
N LEU A 49 5.80 -16.90 -2.51
CA LEU A 49 4.47 -17.51 -2.62
C LEU A 49 4.52 -19.04 -2.61
N GLU A 50 5.55 -19.62 -3.22
CA GLU A 50 5.66 -21.06 -3.39
C GLU A 50 5.66 -21.82 -2.06
N HIS A 51 5.06 -23.02 -2.11
CA HIS A 51 5.00 -23.96 -0.99
C HIS A 51 4.28 -23.42 0.26
N SER A 52 3.48 -22.36 0.11
CA SER A 52 2.57 -21.91 1.17
C SER A 52 1.34 -22.81 1.25
N VAL A 53 0.86 -23.05 2.47
CA VAL A 53 -0.43 -23.73 2.72
C VAL A 53 -1.64 -22.89 2.28
N ALA A 54 -1.47 -21.58 2.08
CA ALA A 54 -2.55 -20.65 1.79
C ALA A 54 -2.70 -20.30 0.29
N ILE A 55 -1.81 -20.80 -0.58
CA ILE A 55 -1.66 -20.28 -1.94
C ILE A 55 -1.59 -21.39 -3.00
N ASP A 56 -2.47 -21.29 -4.01
CA ASP A 56 -2.35 -21.90 -5.33
C ASP A 56 -1.70 -20.89 -6.29
N VAL A 57 -0.48 -21.15 -6.77
CA VAL A 57 0.29 -20.20 -7.59
C VAL A 57 0.02 -20.47 -9.07
N ARG A 58 -0.50 -19.46 -9.79
CA ARG A 58 -0.85 -19.55 -11.22
C ARG A 58 -0.26 -18.38 -12.01
N PRO A 59 1.01 -18.47 -12.43
CA PRO A 59 1.68 -17.36 -13.10
C PRO A 59 1.02 -16.97 -14.42
N ALA A 60 0.93 -15.67 -14.71
CA ALA A 60 0.40 -15.13 -15.96
C ALA A 60 1.45 -15.03 -17.09
N GLY A 61 2.73 -15.23 -16.78
CA GLY A 61 3.85 -15.08 -17.72
C GLY A 61 4.25 -13.62 -18.00
N THR A 62 3.29 -12.70 -18.00
CA THR A 62 3.50 -11.25 -18.19
C THR A 62 2.65 -10.44 -17.20
N MET A 63 3.08 -9.21 -16.92
CA MET A 63 2.34 -8.19 -16.15
C MET A 63 2.33 -6.83 -16.86
N VAL A 64 2.79 -6.79 -18.12
CA VAL A 64 2.90 -5.56 -18.92
C VAL A 64 2.02 -5.60 -20.16
N ASP A 65 1.41 -6.75 -20.44
CA ASP A 65 0.44 -6.95 -21.52
C ASP A 65 -0.92 -7.18 -20.87
N ASP A 66 -1.74 -6.13 -20.83
CA ASP A 66 -3.04 -6.13 -20.16
C ASP A 66 -3.98 -7.18 -20.76
N ASP A 67 -3.98 -7.38 -22.08
CA ASP A 67 -4.86 -8.35 -22.74
C ASP A 67 -4.48 -9.78 -22.37
N ALA A 68 -3.19 -10.10 -22.35
CA ALA A 68 -2.72 -11.41 -21.90
C ALA A 68 -3.06 -11.67 -20.43
N VAL A 69 -2.93 -10.66 -19.55
CA VAL A 69 -3.30 -10.77 -18.13
C VAL A 69 -4.81 -11.00 -17.97
N VAL A 70 -5.64 -10.24 -18.68
CA VAL A 70 -7.11 -10.39 -18.65
C VAL A 70 -7.53 -11.77 -19.17
N ALA A 71 -6.96 -12.24 -20.27
CA ALA A 71 -7.24 -13.56 -20.82
C ALA A 71 -6.92 -14.68 -19.80
N HIS A 72 -5.75 -14.60 -19.16
CA HIS A 72 -5.35 -15.55 -18.12
C HIS A 72 -6.26 -15.52 -16.90
N LEU A 73 -6.69 -14.33 -16.46
CA LEU A 73 -7.67 -14.20 -15.38
C LEU A 73 -9.03 -14.83 -15.76
N GLN A 74 -9.49 -14.68 -17.00
CA GLN A 74 -10.72 -15.35 -17.46
C GLN A 74 -10.57 -16.87 -17.52
N GLU A 75 -9.40 -17.39 -17.92
CA GLU A 75 -9.09 -18.82 -17.88
C GLU A 75 -9.13 -19.36 -16.45
N ILE A 76 -8.51 -18.65 -15.50
CA ILE A 76 -8.57 -18.99 -14.07
C ILE A 76 -10.03 -19.02 -13.58
N ALA A 77 -10.86 -18.04 -13.96
CA ALA A 77 -12.27 -18.00 -13.56
C ALA A 77 -13.05 -19.22 -14.07
N ARG A 78 -12.86 -19.58 -15.34
CA ARG A 78 -13.50 -20.76 -15.94
C ARG A 78 -13.07 -22.05 -15.25
N ASP A 79 -11.78 -22.20 -14.92
CA ASP A 79 -11.30 -23.37 -14.17
C ASP A 79 -11.87 -23.43 -12.75
N LEU A 80 -11.81 -22.32 -12.00
CA LEU A 80 -12.25 -22.25 -10.61
C LEU A 80 -13.76 -22.47 -10.44
N THR A 81 -14.55 -22.18 -11.47
CA THR A 81 -16.01 -22.41 -11.53
C THR A 81 -16.39 -23.68 -12.27
N ALA A 82 -15.41 -24.49 -12.70
CA ALA A 82 -15.59 -25.69 -13.52
C ALA A 82 -16.50 -25.43 -14.75
N GLY A 83 -16.28 -24.32 -15.45
CA GLY A 83 -17.08 -23.90 -16.60
C GLY A 83 -18.55 -23.59 -16.26
N GLY A 84 -18.83 -23.21 -15.01
CA GLY A 84 -20.18 -22.97 -14.49
C GLY A 84 -20.79 -24.16 -13.73
N ALA A 85 -20.15 -25.33 -13.71
CA ALA A 85 -20.62 -26.49 -12.96
C ALA A 85 -20.45 -26.36 -11.44
N ASN A 86 -19.59 -25.44 -10.98
CA ASN A 86 -19.37 -25.11 -9.57
C ASN A 86 -19.42 -23.60 -9.36
N PRO A 87 -20.62 -22.97 -9.42
CA PRO A 87 -20.75 -21.52 -9.29
C PRO A 87 -20.44 -21.10 -7.86
N ARG A 88 -19.47 -20.21 -7.70
CA ARG A 88 -19.06 -19.62 -6.42
C ARG A 88 -18.41 -18.25 -6.64
N PRO A 89 -18.48 -17.32 -5.69
CA PRO A 89 -17.86 -16.01 -5.86
C PRO A 89 -16.34 -16.09 -6.00
N LEU A 90 -15.81 -15.29 -6.91
CA LEU A 90 -14.37 -15.07 -7.08
C LEU A 90 -14.07 -13.61 -6.74
N LEU A 91 -13.25 -13.36 -5.72
CA LEU A 91 -12.89 -12.01 -5.28
C LEU A 91 -11.52 -11.64 -5.85
N LEU A 92 -11.45 -10.65 -6.74
CA LEU A 92 -10.23 -10.29 -7.46
C LEU A 92 -9.57 -9.04 -6.89
N CYS A 93 -8.42 -9.23 -6.24
CA CYS A 93 -7.63 -8.16 -5.63
C CYS A 93 -6.29 -7.95 -6.37
N GLY A 94 -5.84 -6.71 -6.54
CA GLY A 94 -4.48 -6.36 -6.93
C GLY A 94 -3.58 -6.06 -5.72
N SER A 95 -2.30 -6.40 -5.82
CA SER A 95 -1.28 -6.12 -4.78
C SER A 95 -0.53 -4.80 -4.94
N LEU A 96 -0.53 -4.23 -6.15
CA LEU A 96 0.19 -3.02 -6.54
C LEU A 96 -0.75 -2.02 -7.24
N ASP A 97 -0.39 -0.74 -7.26
CA ASP A 97 -1.27 0.29 -7.83
C ASP A 97 -1.55 0.04 -9.31
N LEU A 98 -0.52 -0.28 -10.09
CA LEU A 98 -0.67 -0.60 -11.51
C LEU A 98 -1.65 -1.77 -11.75
N GLN A 99 -1.68 -2.74 -10.84
CA GLN A 99 -2.60 -3.88 -10.95
C GLN A 99 -4.02 -3.46 -10.63
N VAL A 100 -4.22 -2.66 -9.58
CA VAL A 100 -5.55 -2.14 -9.21
C VAL A 100 -6.10 -1.21 -10.29
N MET A 101 -5.25 -0.38 -10.90
CA MET A 101 -5.58 0.46 -12.06
C MET A 101 -5.96 -0.39 -13.29
N LEU A 102 -5.24 -1.48 -13.56
CA LEU A 102 -5.58 -2.42 -14.63
C LEU A 102 -6.96 -3.05 -14.39
N LEU A 103 -7.22 -3.51 -13.16
CA LEU A 103 -8.51 -4.11 -12.79
C LEU A 103 -9.66 -3.11 -12.91
N ALA A 104 -9.44 -1.85 -12.54
CA ALA A 104 -10.43 -0.78 -12.71
C ALA A 104 -10.69 -0.48 -14.20
N ARG A 105 -9.62 -0.35 -15.01
CA ARG A 105 -9.70 -0.08 -16.46
C ARG A 105 -10.37 -1.22 -17.23
N ARG A 106 -10.13 -2.47 -16.83
CA ARG A 106 -10.65 -3.69 -17.48
C ARG A 106 -11.84 -4.31 -16.73
N ARG A 107 -12.52 -3.52 -15.89
CA ARG A 107 -13.64 -4.01 -15.05
C ARG A 107 -14.72 -4.71 -15.87
N ALA A 108 -15.18 -4.11 -16.96
CA ALA A 108 -16.25 -4.67 -17.79
C ALA A 108 -15.93 -6.06 -18.36
N ASP A 109 -14.64 -6.34 -18.63
CA ASP A 109 -14.19 -7.65 -19.14
C ASP A 109 -14.18 -8.73 -18.06
N LEU A 110 -14.05 -8.32 -16.78
CA LEU A 110 -13.76 -9.18 -15.63
C LEU A 110 -14.95 -9.32 -14.67
N GLU A 111 -15.83 -8.34 -14.55
CA GLU A 111 -16.88 -8.30 -13.52
C GLU A 111 -17.97 -9.35 -13.68
N GLN A 112 -18.13 -9.90 -14.89
CA GLN A 112 -18.99 -11.07 -15.14
C GLN A 112 -18.48 -12.34 -14.44
N TRP A 113 -17.19 -12.39 -14.09
CA TRP A 113 -16.54 -13.53 -13.44
C TRP A 113 -16.16 -13.23 -11.98
N TYR A 114 -15.80 -11.97 -11.71
CA TYR A 114 -15.14 -11.56 -10.48
C TYR A 114 -15.88 -10.42 -9.77
N THR A 115 -15.93 -10.50 -8.44
CA THR A 115 -16.18 -9.35 -7.59
C THR A 115 -14.88 -8.54 -7.47
N ILE A 116 -14.90 -7.28 -7.91
CA ILE A 116 -13.72 -6.39 -7.94
C ILE A 116 -13.91 -5.26 -6.89
N PRO A 117 -13.17 -5.29 -5.76
CA PRO A 117 -13.47 -4.50 -4.57
C PRO A 117 -12.81 -3.12 -4.57
N TYR A 118 -12.94 -2.41 -5.69
CA TYR A 118 -12.30 -1.12 -5.90
C TYR A 118 -13.27 -0.06 -6.43
N VAL A 119 -12.95 1.21 -6.22
CA VAL A 119 -13.67 2.34 -6.84
C VAL A 119 -13.57 2.30 -8.39
N PRO A 120 -14.44 3.03 -9.11
CA PRO A 120 -14.27 3.28 -10.54
C PRO A 120 -12.94 3.95 -10.89
N LEU A 121 -12.47 3.75 -12.13
CA LEU A 121 -11.16 4.24 -12.59
C LEU A 121 -11.02 5.76 -12.42
N GLU A 122 -12.08 6.51 -12.72
CA GLU A 122 -12.09 7.97 -12.65
C GLU A 122 -11.77 8.46 -11.24
N LYS A 123 -12.32 7.80 -10.21
CA LYS A 123 -12.05 8.12 -8.80
C LYS A 123 -10.62 7.77 -8.41
N MET A 124 -10.06 6.67 -8.94
CA MET A 124 -8.66 6.34 -8.71
C MET A 124 -7.73 7.39 -9.33
N GLU A 125 -8.01 7.83 -10.55
CA GLU A 125 -7.20 8.83 -11.25
C GLU A 125 -7.28 10.20 -10.57
N GLN A 126 -8.45 10.57 -10.03
CA GLN A 126 -8.59 11.78 -9.19
C GLN A 126 -7.75 11.70 -7.91
N ALA A 127 -7.66 10.52 -7.28
CA ALA A 127 -7.02 10.37 -5.98
C ALA A 127 -5.51 10.07 -6.05
N ALA A 128 -5.07 9.28 -7.03
CA ALA A 128 -3.72 8.73 -7.12
C ALA A 128 -2.77 9.56 -7.99
N LEU A 129 -3.29 10.40 -8.90
CA LEU A 129 -2.43 11.32 -9.65
C LEU A 129 -1.91 12.40 -8.72
N LYS A 130 -0.58 12.54 -8.65
CA LYS A 130 0.10 13.38 -7.67
C LYS A 130 -0.41 14.83 -7.66
N GLN A 131 -0.65 15.41 -8.84
CA GLN A 131 -1.13 16.79 -8.93
C GLN A 131 -2.54 16.91 -8.32
N ASN A 132 -3.47 16.08 -8.80
CA ASN A 132 -4.85 16.04 -8.29
C ASN A 132 -4.89 15.80 -6.78
N PHE A 133 -4.01 14.95 -6.26
CA PHE A 133 -3.92 14.66 -4.83
C PHE A 133 -3.59 15.89 -3.99
N TYR A 134 -2.60 16.70 -4.41
CA TYR A 134 -2.24 17.91 -3.66
C TYR A 134 -3.27 19.02 -3.82
N ASP A 135 -3.86 19.16 -5.00
CA ASP A 135 -4.96 20.11 -5.23
C ASP A 135 -6.15 19.78 -4.31
N LEU A 136 -6.48 18.49 -4.18
CA LEU A 136 -7.50 18.00 -3.25
C LEU A 136 -7.13 18.27 -1.78
N CYS A 137 -5.86 18.07 -1.40
CA CYS A 137 -5.40 18.40 -0.05
C CYS A 137 -5.52 19.90 0.24
N ALA A 138 -5.20 20.76 -0.75
CA ALA A 138 -5.32 22.20 -0.62
C ALA A 138 -6.78 22.65 -0.49
N GLU A 139 -7.68 22.12 -1.34
CA GLU A 139 -9.12 22.37 -1.27
C GLU A 139 -9.71 22.02 0.11
N LEU A 140 -9.32 20.86 0.64
CA LEU A 140 -9.87 20.32 1.88
C LEU A 140 -9.13 20.76 3.15
N GLY A 141 -8.11 21.62 3.02
CA GLY A 141 -7.30 22.09 4.15
C GLY A 141 -6.56 20.97 4.88
N VAL A 142 -6.10 19.96 4.15
CA VAL A 142 -5.29 18.85 4.69
C VAL A 142 -3.80 19.21 4.57
N PRO A 143 -3.00 19.13 5.64
CA PRO A 143 -1.57 19.40 5.58
C PRO A 143 -0.86 18.49 4.58
N HIS A 144 -0.12 19.09 3.67
CA HIS A 144 0.68 18.42 2.64
C HIS A 144 1.93 19.26 2.35
N PRO A 145 3.00 18.69 1.76
CA PRO A 145 4.16 19.47 1.35
C PRO A 145 3.76 20.51 0.32
N ARG A 146 4.27 21.75 0.44
CA ARG A 146 4.00 22.79 -0.57
C ARG A 146 4.44 22.29 -1.93
N THR A 147 3.50 22.23 -2.87
CA THR A 147 3.72 21.63 -4.20
C THR A 147 3.32 22.60 -5.30
N LEU A 148 4.09 22.62 -6.38
CA LEU A 148 3.88 23.44 -7.56
C LEU A 148 4.12 22.59 -8.82
N ALA A 149 3.17 22.58 -9.74
CA ALA A 149 3.40 22.07 -11.09
C ALA A 149 4.01 23.17 -11.97
N VAL A 150 5.13 22.84 -12.61
CA VAL A 150 5.72 23.63 -13.69
C VAL A 150 5.22 23.07 -15.01
N ASP A 151 4.46 23.86 -15.75
CA ASP A 151 4.15 23.55 -17.14
C ASP A 151 5.43 23.71 -17.99
N MET A 152 6.03 22.60 -18.39
CA MET A 152 7.28 22.62 -19.15
C MET A 152 7.10 23.11 -20.59
N ALA A 153 5.89 23.07 -21.14
CA ALA A 153 5.58 23.69 -22.43
C ALA A 153 5.55 25.22 -22.30
N ALA A 154 4.88 25.76 -21.29
CA ALA A 154 4.90 27.19 -21.00
C ALA A 154 6.31 27.70 -20.63
N HIS A 155 7.06 26.92 -19.83
CA HIS A 155 8.45 27.22 -19.53
C HIS A 155 9.31 27.28 -20.80
N ALA A 156 9.16 26.32 -21.71
CA ALA A 156 9.91 26.30 -22.97
C ALA A 156 9.56 27.49 -23.90
N ALA A 157 8.35 28.06 -23.78
CA ALA A 157 7.94 29.26 -24.50
C ALA A 157 8.47 30.57 -23.88
N GLY A 158 9.03 30.52 -22.67
CA GLY A 158 9.46 31.71 -21.92
C GLY A 158 8.33 32.36 -21.12
N ASP A 159 7.16 31.72 -21.02
CA ASP A 159 5.94 32.25 -20.42
C ASP A 159 5.76 31.85 -18.95
N TRP A 160 6.74 31.16 -18.36
CA TRP A 160 6.69 30.73 -16.96
C TRP A 160 7.71 31.47 -16.11
N GLN A 161 7.28 31.95 -14.95
CA GLN A 161 8.14 32.58 -13.96
C GLN A 161 8.19 31.76 -12.67
N VAL A 162 9.40 31.60 -12.13
CA VAL A 162 9.61 30.98 -10.81
C VAL A 162 8.92 31.87 -9.77
N PRO A 163 8.05 31.33 -8.90
CA PRO A 163 7.50 32.10 -7.79
C PRO A 163 8.62 32.62 -6.87
N GLU A 164 8.50 33.87 -6.40
CA GLU A 164 9.57 34.54 -5.63
C GLU A 164 9.93 33.80 -4.32
N GLU A 165 8.97 33.12 -3.70
CA GLU A 165 9.16 32.42 -2.43
C GLU A 165 8.92 30.92 -2.57
N LEU A 166 9.98 30.12 -2.76
CA LEU A 166 9.95 28.66 -2.73
C LEU A 166 10.68 28.12 -1.48
N PRO A 167 10.14 27.11 -0.78
CA PRO A 167 10.71 26.59 0.47
C PRO A 167 11.84 25.58 0.19
N PHE A 168 13.00 26.07 -0.24
CA PHE A 168 14.17 25.21 -0.44
C PHE A 168 14.62 24.51 0.87
N PRO A 169 15.16 23.27 0.79
CA PRO A 169 15.36 22.48 -0.43
C PRO A 169 14.06 21.89 -1.00
N LEU A 170 14.02 21.71 -2.32
CA LEU A 170 12.90 21.14 -3.05
C LEU A 170 13.24 19.76 -3.61
N ILE A 171 12.21 18.96 -3.79
CA ILE A 171 12.20 17.76 -4.62
C ILE A 171 11.54 18.09 -5.96
N GLY A 172 12.27 17.85 -7.05
CA GLY A 172 11.79 17.93 -8.43
C GLY A 172 11.55 16.53 -9.01
N LYS A 173 10.36 16.28 -9.58
CA LYS A 173 10.02 14.99 -10.20
C LYS A 173 9.08 15.18 -11.40
N PRO A 174 9.20 14.39 -12.48
CA PRO A 174 8.25 14.44 -13.60
C PRO A 174 6.85 14.00 -13.12
N ALA A 175 5.80 14.67 -13.60
CA ALA A 175 4.43 14.20 -13.37
C ALA A 175 4.15 12.94 -14.20
N ASP A 176 4.60 12.92 -15.47
CA ASP A 176 4.50 11.77 -16.36
C ASP A 176 5.84 11.04 -16.48
N SER A 177 5.90 9.83 -15.91
CA SER A 177 7.09 8.97 -15.95
C SER A 177 7.36 8.33 -17.31
N SER A 178 6.33 8.14 -18.15
CA SER A 178 6.44 7.55 -19.49
C SER A 178 7.09 8.56 -20.45
N ALA A 179 6.55 9.77 -20.52
CA ALA A 179 7.14 10.88 -21.26
C ALA A 179 8.56 11.18 -20.78
N TRP A 180 8.81 11.08 -19.46
CA TRP A 180 10.14 11.28 -18.90
C TRP A 180 11.17 10.30 -19.44
N VAL A 181 10.82 9.07 -19.83
CA VAL A 181 11.77 8.11 -20.41
C VAL A 181 12.45 8.68 -21.66
N HIS A 182 11.69 9.38 -22.50
CA HIS A 182 12.16 9.93 -23.76
C HIS A 182 13.03 11.18 -23.62
N ALA A 183 12.91 11.92 -22.50
CA ALA A 183 13.75 13.06 -22.18
C ALA A 183 15.22 12.65 -22.02
N LYS A 184 16.17 13.37 -22.64
CA LYS A 184 17.61 13.11 -22.54
C LYS A 184 18.37 14.39 -22.23
N PHE A 185 19.03 14.44 -21.07
CA PHE A 185 19.91 15.53 -20.67
C PHE A 185 20.94 15.04 -19.61
N PRO A 186 22.10 15.70 -19.48
CA PRO A 186 23.11 15.35 -18.48
C PRO A 186 22.56 15.41 -17.06
N GLY A 187 22.84 14.38 -16.25
CA GLY A 187 22.43 14.32 -14.85
C GLY A 187 20.94 14.04 -14.62
N LYS A 188 20.20 13.56 -15.62
CA LYS A 188 18.79 13.14 -15.48
C LYS A 188 18.63 12.10 -14.35
N GLN A 189 17.73 12.39 -13.42
CA GLN A 189 17.31 11.48 -12.37
C GLN A 189 15.78 11.34 -12.40
N LYS A 190 15.23 10.36 -11.66
CA LYS A 190 13.76 10.28 -11.48
C LYS A 190 13.26 11.29 -10.44
N VAL A 191 14.13 11.68 -9.52
CA VAL A 191 13.88 12.60 -8.43
C VAL A 191 15.14 13.44 -8.28
N HIS A 192 14.99 14.75 -8.28
CA HIS A 192 16.07 15.72 -8.09
C HIS A 192 15.89 16.40 -6.74
N THR A 193 16.96 16.57 -5.97
CA THR A 193 16.98 17.48 -4.82
C THR A 193 17.61 18.79 -5.27
N LEU A 194 16.98 19.91 -4.93
CA LEU A 194 17.37 21.25 -5.34
C LEU A 194 17.55 22.10 -4.08
N ASP A 195 18.75 22.61 -3.84
CA ASP A 195 19.06 23.35 -2.62
C ASP A 195 18.83 24.86 -2.77
N GLY A 196 18.64 25.36 -4.00
CA GLY A 196 18.37 26.78 -4.23
C GLY A 196 17.87 27.14 -5.63
N PRO A 197 17.52 28.42 -5.85
CA PRO A 197 16.93 28.92 -7.10
C PRO A 197 17.80 28.70 -8.34
N ALA A 198 19.13 28.81 -8.21
CA ALA A 198 20.05 28.65 -9.33
C ALA A 198 20.06 27.21 -9.87
N GLU A 199 20.05 26.21 -8.98
CA GLU A 199 19.96 24.80 -9.37
C GLU A 199 18.62 24.46 -10.01
N LEU A 200 17.54 25.06 -9.49
CA LEU A 200 16.22 24.92 -10.07
C LEU A 200 16.17 25.46 -11.51
N ALA A 201 16.65 26.68 -11.73
CA ALA A 201 16.67 27.31 -13.05
C ALA A 201 17.47 26.46 -14.06
N ASP A 202 18.69 26.05 -13.71
CA ASP A 202 19.52 25.18 -14.56
C ASP A 202 18.83 23.83 -14.88
N LEU A 203 18.17 23.21 -13.90
CA LEU A 203 17.45 21.96 -14.14
C LEU A 203 16.28 22.16 -15.11
N LEU A 204 15.46 23.20 -14.92
CA LEU A 204 14.31 23.46 -15.79
C LEU A 204 14.73 23.76 -17.23
N GLU A 205 15.82 24.51 -17.44
CA GLU A 205 16.39 24.73 -18.77
C GLU A 205 16.82 23.42 -19.44
N ARG A 206 17.53 22.55 -18.71
CA ARG A 206 17.93 21.22 -19.20
C ARG A 206 16.73 20.36 -19.57
N ILE A 207 15.65 20.41 -18.77
CA ILE A 207 14.41 19.68 -19.04
C ILE A 207 13.72 20.24 -20.29
N SER A 208 13.57 21.56 -20.43
CA SER A 208 12.98 22.18 -21.62
C SER A 208 13.75 21.82 -22.90
N GLY A 209 15.08 21.85 -22.84
CA GLY A 209 15.97 21.46 -23.95
C GLY A 209 15.90 19.97 -24.31
N SER A 210 15.40 19.12 -23.42
CA SER A 210 15.29 17.67 -23.65
C SER A 210 14.05 17.26 -24.46
N GLY A 211 13.13 18.20 -24.73
CA GLY A 211 11.86 17.93 -25.41
C GLY A 211 10.72 17.49 -24.49
N TYR A 212 10.94 17.37 -23.17
CA TYR A 212 9.87 17.12 -22.21
C TYR A 212 8.92 18.33 -22.13
N ARG A 213 7.61 18.08 -22.21
CA ARG A 213 6.57 19.12 -22.25
C ARG A 213 5.47 18.94 -21.20
N GLU A 214 5.40 17.76 -20.58
CA GLU A 214 4.46 17.50 -19.49
C GLU A 214 4.84 18.27 -18.23
N ALA A 215 3.93 18.31 -17.26
CA ALA A 215 4.17 18.99 -15.99
C ALA A 215 5.38 18.40 -15.23
N PHE A 216 6.20 19.27 -14.65
CA PHE A 216 7.27 18.92 -13.72
C PHE A 216 6.91 19.39 -12.31
N ILE A 217 6.84 18.46 -11.35
CA ILE A 217 6.39 18.75 -9.99
C ILE A 217 7.58 19.20 -9.14
N LEU A 218 7.48 20.40 -8.57
CA LEU A 218 8.36 20.92 -7.53
C LEU A 218 7.66 20.81 -6.19
N GLN A 219 8.32 20.24 -5.21
CA GLN A 219 7.72 19.92 -3.92
C GLN A 219 8.68 20.25 -2.78
N GLU A 220 8.18 20.86 -1.71
CA GLU A 220 8.92 21.04 -0.47
C GLU A 220 9.53 19.71 0.03
N LEU A 221 10.82 19.70 0.33
CA LEU A 221 11.43 18.57 1.03
C LEU A 221 11.04 18.63 2.51
N VAL A 222 10.13 17.74 2.94
CA VAL A 222 9.85 17.57 4.38
C VAL A 222 11.00 16.81 5.06
N PRO A 223 11.68 17.39 6.07
CA PRO A 223 12.84 16.79 6.70
C PRO A 223 12.48 15.58 7.59
N GLY A 224 13.51 14.88 8.07
CA GLY A 224 13.39 13.68 8.90
C GLY A 224 13.62 12.37 8.14
N GLY A 225 14.06 11.34 8.87
CA GLY A 225 14.31 10.01 8.32
C GLY A 225 13.11 9.06 8.48
N ASP A 226 13.37 7.75 8.43
CA ASP A 226 12.35 6.69 8.51
C ASP A 226 11.40 6.86 9.71
N THR A 227 11.92 7.28 10.87
CA THR A 227 11.11 7.43 12.09
C THR A 227 10.10 8.57 12.02
N ASN A 228 10.15 9.39 10.98
CA ASN A 228 9.18 10.43 10.67
C ASN A 228 8.09 9.93 9.71
N MET A 229 8.30 8.81 9.03
CA MET A 229 7.29 8.26 8.11
C MET A 229 6.09 7.73 8.89
N ARG A 230 4.91 8.00 8.34
CA ARG A 230 3.59 7.64 8.86
C ARG A 230 2.80 6.99 7.74
N LEU A 231 1.92 6.09 8.12
CA LEU A 231 0.95 5.52 7.19
C LEU A 231 -0.41 5.48 7.86
N CYS A 232 -1.45 5.71 7.08
CA CYS A 232 -2.81 5.64 7.56
C CYS A 232 -3.65 4.82 6.59
N THR A 233 -4.15 3.67 7.06
CA THR A 233 -5.02 2.79 6.26
C THR A 233 -6.46 3.01 6.67
N PHE A 234 -7.33 3.14 5.67
CA PHE A 234 -8.75 3.34 5.82
C PHE A 234 -9.52 2.25 5.09
N PHE A 235 -10.71 1.94 5.56
CA PHE A 235 -11.70 1.19 4.80
C PHE A 235 -13.01 1.97 4.76
N SER A 236 -13.56 2.14 3.56
CA SER A 236 -14.84 2.82 3.32
C SER A 236 -15.88 1.82 2.82
N GLY A 237 -17.11 1.92 3.32
CA GLY A 237 -18.21 1.05 2.91
C GLY A 237 -18.75 1.41 1.53
N GLY A 238 -19.67 0.61 1.00
CA GLY A 238 -20.31 0.81 -0.29
C GLY A 238 -21.16 2.09 -0.38
N ASP A 239 -21.47 2.72 0.74
CA ASP A 239 -22.11 4.04 0.79
C ASP A 239 -21.14 5.22 0.67
N GLY A 240 -19.85 4.94 0.48
CA GLY A 240 -18.84 5.98 0.26
C GLY A 240 -18.29 6.61 1.53
N LEU A 241 -18.64 6.06 2.71
CA LEU A 241 -18.23 6.59 4.01
C LEU A 241 -17.16 5.73 4.66
N VAL A 242 -16.17 6.39 5.28
CA VAL A 242 -15.16 5.70 6.08
C VAL A 242 -15.81 4.96 7.25
N ARG A 243 -15.45 3.68 7.41
CA ARG A 243 -15.89 2.80 8.52
C ARG A 243 -14.78 2.42 9.46
N PHE A 244 -13.54 2.42 8.96
CA PHE A 244 -12.38 2.01 9.74
C PHE A 244 -11.16 2.84 9.39
N ALA A 245 -10.33 3.10 10.41
CA ALA A 245 -9.04 3.74 10.25
C ALA A 245 -7.96 3.14 11.17
N ALA A 246 -6.73 3.10 10.67
CA ALA A 246 -5.57 2.62 11.39
C ALA A 246 -4.34 3.47 11.06
N TYR A 247 -3.62 3.89 12.10
CA TYR A 247 -2.42 4.71 11.96
C TYR A 247 -1.17 3.94 12.39
N GLY A 248 -0.09 4.09 11.62
CA GLY A 248 1.18 3.42 11.82
C GLY A 248 2.34 4.40 11.87
N GLU A 249 3.24 4.21 12.84
CA GLU A 249 4.52 4.89 12.93
C GLU A 249 5.63 3.97 12.43
N VAL A 250 6.38 4.41 11.42
CA VAL A 250 7.47 3.61 10.85
C VAL A 250 8.67 3.61 11.77
N VAL A 251 9.20 2.42 12.07
CA VAL A 251 10.41 2.22 12.87
C VAL A 251 11.66 2.31 11.98
N VAL A 252 11.59 1.69 10.80
CA VAL A 252 12.69 1.60 9.83
C VAL A 252 12.15 1.16 8.46
N GLU A 253 12.79 1.62 7.39
CA GLU A 253 12.50 1.27 5.99
C GLU A 253 13.65 0.46 5.36
N GLU A 254 13.33 -0.32 4.32
CA GLU A 254 14.35 -0.91 3.46
C GLU A 254 14.99 0.17 2.56
N HIS A 255 16.31 0.10 2.38
CA HIS A 255 17.10 1.08 1.63
C HIS A 255 17.79 0.49 0.39
N ALA A 256 17.59 -0.80 0.13
CA ALA A 256 18.11 -1.42 -1.08
C ALA A 256 17.33 -0.90 -2.31
N PRO A 257 17.98 -0.70 -3.48
CA PRO A 257 17.38 0.00 -4.62
C PRO A 257 16.00 -0.52 -5.08
N LEU A 258 15.75 -1.83 -5.00
CA LEU A 258 14.50 -2.46 -5.44
C LEU A 258 13.33 -2.32 -4.45
N VAL A 259 13.60 -1.94 -3.20
CA VAL A 259 12.63 -1.90 -2.10
C VAL A 259 12.77 -0.61 -1.28
N LEU A 260 13.41 0.40 -1.86
CA LEU A 260 13.67 1.68 -1.20
C LEU A 260 12.35 2.31 -0.74
N GLY A 261 12.27 2.68 0.54
CA GLY A 261 11.08 3.30 1.14
C GLY A 261 10.04 2.30 1.67
N ASN A 262 10.23 0.99 1.47
CA ASN A 262 9.30 0.02 2.04
C ASN A 262 9.48 -0.07 3.56
N SER A 263 8.44 0.27 4.32
CA SER A 263 8.45 0.15 5.78
C SER A 263 8.65 -1.30 6.21
N ALA A 264 9.75 -1.56 6.93
CA ALA A 264 10.16 -2.89 7.37
C ALA A 264 9.82 -3.18 8.84
N GLY A 265 9.52 -2.12 9.61
CA GLY A 265 8.97 -2.19 10.95
C GLY A 265 7.97 -1.06 11.17
N ILE A 266 6.80 -1.37 11.73
CA ILE A 266 5.71 -0.42 11.98
C ILE A 266 5.14 -0.67 13.37
N VAL A 267 4.92 0.39 14.14
CA VAL A 267 4.16 0.35 15.38
C VAL A 267 2.78 0.97 15.13
N THR A 268 1.71 0.24 15.44
CA THR A 268 0.37 0.84 15.43
C THR A 268 0.24 1.88 16.54
N ALA A 269 -0.37 3.01 16.18
CA ALA A 269 -0.65 4.12 17.08
C ALA A 269 -2.00 4.76 16.70
N VAL A 270 -2.38 5.83 17.40
CA VAL A 270 -3.60 6.58 17.14
C VAL A 270 -3.22 8.04 16.99
N GLU A 271 -3.65 8.65 15.89
CA GLU A 271 -3.50 10.08 15.62
C GLU A 271 -4.84 10.64 15.12
N PRO A 272 -5.71 11.15 16.01
CA PRO A 272 -7.08 11.53 15.67
C PRO A 272 -7.17 12.55 14.54
N GLU A 273 -6.29 13.55 14.53
CA GLU A 273 -6.29 14.64 13.55
C GLU A 273 -5.98 14.12 12.15
N VAL A 274 -4.96 13.25 12.02
CA VAL A 274 -4.61 12.58 10.76
C VAL A 274 -5.74 11.70 10.26
N ILE A 275 -6.43 11.00 11.16
CA ILE A 275 -7.56 10.16 10.80
C ILE A 275 -8.71 11.02 10.26
N ALA A 276 -9.04 12.13 10.94
CA ALA A 276 -10.08 13.06 10.50
C ALA A 276 -9.75 13.68 9.13
N GLN A 277 -8.48 14.02 8.88
CA GLN A 277 -8.02 14.54 7.59
C GLN A 277 -8.16 13.52 6.46
N GLY A 278 -7.71 12.27 6.68
CA GLY A 278 -7.86 11.20 5.68
C GLY A 278 -9.32 10.87 5.42
N ARG A 279 -10.18 10.86 6.46
CA ARG A 279 -11.63 10.72 6.30
C ARG A 279 -12.22 11.82 5.43
N ARG A 280 -11.86 13.09 5.67
CA ARG A 280 -12.35 14.23 4.88
C ARG A 280 -12.08 14.05 3.39
N ILE A 281 -10.88 13.60 3.03
CA ILE A 281 -10.51 13.29 1.64
C ILE A 281 -11.37 12.15 1.08
N LEU A 282 -11.46 11.02 1.80
CA LEU A 282 -12.14 9.83 1.29
C LEU A 282 -13.67 10.00 1.20
N ASP A 283 -14.28 10.65 2.19
CA ASP A 283 -15.71 10.96 2.19
C ASP A 283 -16.05 11.95 1.06
N HIS A 284 -15.20 12.95 0.81
CA HIS A 284 -15.36 13.89 -0.32
C HIS A 284 -15.32 13.17 -1.69
N LEU A 285 -14.43 12.19 -1.85
CA LEU A 285 -14.34 11.38 -3.07
C LEU A 285 -15.48 10.32 -3.17
N GLY A 286 -16.22 10.10 -2.09
CA GLY A 286 -17.14 8.96 -1.95
C GLY A 286 -16.40 7.63 -2.20
N TRP A 287 -15.27 7.44 -1.51
CA TRP A 287 -14.40 6.29 -1.69
C TRP A 287 -15.04 4.99 -1.18
N THR A 288 -14.74 3.85 -1.82
CA THR A 288 -15.20 2.52 -1.38
C THR A 288 -14.03 1.54 -1.33
N GLY A 289 -13.99 0.68 -0.32
CA GLY A 289 -12.89 -0.26 -0.11
C GLY A 289 -11.69 0.37 0.61
N PHE A 290 -10.53 -0.27 0.48
CA PHE A 290 -9.31 0.18 1.15
C PHE A 290 -8.63 1.35 0.45
N ALA A 291 -8.09 2.26 1.24
CA ALA A 291 -7.12 3.27 0.83
C ALA A 291 -6.01 3.38 1.87
N MET A 292 -4.80 3.73 1.45
CA MET A 292 -3.68 3.95 2.37
C MET A 292 -2.97 5.25 2.01
N PHE A 293 -2.87 6.16 2.96
CA PHE A 293 -2.06 7.36 2.82
C PHE A 293 -0.66 7.11 3.33
N ASP A 294 0.33 7.50 2.53
CA ASP A 294 1.69 7.71 3.02
C ASP A 294 1.81 9.17 3.45
N ALA A 295 2.39 9.37 4.64
CA ALA A 295 2.51 10.67 5.26
C ALA A 295 3.83 10.78 6.01
N LYS A 296 4.20 11.99 6.40
CA LYS A 296 5.44 12.24 7.13
C LYS A 296 5.23 13.29 8.20
N LEU A 297 5.67 12.98 9.42
CA LEU A 297 5.77 13.95 10.50
C LEU A 297 6.91 14.92 10.21
N ASP A 298 6.58 16.17 9.96
CA ASP A 298 7.55 17.25 9.81
C ASP A 298 8.08 17.66 11.19
N PRO A 299 9.37 17.46 11.49
CA PRO A 299 9.94 17.80 12.79
C PRO A 299 10.02 19.31 13.06
N ARG A 300 9.82 20.17 12.06
CA ARG A 300 9.92 21.62 12.21
C ARG A 300 8.68 22.22 12.88
N ASP A 301 7.51 21.71 12.55
CA ASP A 301 6.21 22.20 13.01
C ASP A 301 5.41 21.14 13.81
N GLY A 302 5.84 19.87 13.79
CA GLY A 302 5.16 18.76 14.46
C GLY A 302 3.92 18.26 13.71
N ILE A 303 3.71 18.67 12.46
CA ILE A 303 2.53 18.36 11.66
C ILE A 303 2.80 17.14 10.78
N VAL A 304 1.84 16.22 10.72
CA VAL A 304 1.88 15.10 9.77
C VAL A 304 1.34 15.57 8.42
N LYS A 305 2.18 15.52 7.39
CA LYS A 305 1.86 15.98 6.02
C LYS A 305 1.62 14.79 5.10
N PHE A 306 0.52 14.78 4.36
CA PHE A 306 0.17 13.70 3.44
C PHE A 306 0.96 13.80 2.13
N PHE A 307 1.49 12.68 1.67
CA PHE A 307 2.35 12.62 0.48
C PHE A 307 1.64 12.00 -0.71
N GLU A 308 0.93 10.90 -0.50
CA GLU A 308 0.23 10.18 -1.55
C GLU A 308 -0.89 9.31 -0.98
N LEU A 309 -1.90 9.06 -1.82
CA LEU A 309 -2.94 8.05 -1.59
C LEU A 309 -2.65 6.84 -2.48
N ASN A 310 -2.53 5.68 -1.85
CA ASN A 310 -2.52 4.38 -2.51
C ASN A 310 -3.96 3.84 -2.56
N PRO A 311 -4.53 3.52 -3.74
CA PRO A 311 -5.92 3.11 -3.90
C PRO A 311 -6.20 1.65 -3.47
N ARG A 312 -5.43 1.15 -2.49
CA ARG A 312 -5.40 -0.26 -2.06
C ARG A 312 -4.70 -0.43 -0.72
N LEU A 313 -4.69 -1.67 -0.23
CA LEU A 313 -3.81 -2.10 0.86
C LEU A 313 -2.33 -1.94 0.48
N GLY A 314 -1.53 -1.40 1.41
CA GLY A 314 -0.07 -1.33 1.30
C GLY A 314 0.60 -2.71 1.31
N ARG A 315 1.84 -2.79 0.84
CA ARG A 315 2.68 -4.01 0.96
C ARG A 315 2.83 -4.50 2.41
N ASN A 316 2.72 -3.57 3.36
CA ASN A 316 2.91 -3.76 4.80
C ASN A 316 1.58 -3.88 5.59
N HIS A 317 0.42 -3.96 4.90
CA HIS A 317 -0.92 -3.92 5.52
C HIS A 317 -1.20 -4.95 6.62
N TYR A 318 -0.45 -6.05 6.67
CA TYR A 318 -0.60 -7.06 7.74
C TYR A 318 -0.34 -6.47 9.14
N TYR A 319 0.17 -5.23 9.26
CA TYR A 319 0.19 -4.50 10.53
C TYR A 319 -1.22 -4.33 11.14
N LEU A 320 -2.28 -4.29 10.33
CA LEU A 320 -3.67 -4.31 10.76
C LEU A 320 -4.02 -5.64 11.45
N THR A 321 -3.78 -6.75 10.74
CA THR A 321 -4.05 -8.11 11.21
C THR A 321 -3.24 -8.43 12.45
N ALA A 322 -1.97 -8.01 12.48
CA ALA A 322 -1.09 -8.14 13.62
C ALA A 322 -1.65 -7.46 14.89
N ALA A 323 -2.38 -6.36 14.73
CA ALA A 323 -3.04 -5.63 15.80
C ALA A 323 -4.50 -6.06 16.04
N GLY A 324 -4.95 -7.15 15.41
CA GLY A 324 -6.25 -7.77 15.63
C GLY A 324 -7.37 -7.29 14.72
N ARG A 325 -7.04 -6.77 13.53
CA ARG A 325 -8.01 -6.42 12.47
C ARG A 325 -7.60 -7.04 11.13
N ASN A 326 -8.14 -8.20 10.83
CA ASN A 326 -7.85 -8.97 9.65
C ASN A 326 -8.45 -8.31 8.39
N ALA A 327 -7.59 -7.85 7.49
CA ALA A 327 -8.01 -7.09 6.31
C ALA A 327 -8.90 -7.89 5.34
N ALA A 328 -8.73 -9.22 5.27
CA ALA A 328 -9.57 -10.08 4.42
C ALA A 328 -11.05 -10.05 4.83
N ARG A 329 -11.35 -9.86 6.13
CA ARG A 329 -12.74 -9.82 6.61
C ARG A 329 -13.52 -8.64 6.07
N PHE A 330 -12.87 -7.48 5.92
CA PHE A 330 -13.49 -6.30 5.32
C PHE A 330 -13.92 -6.58 3.87
N TYR A 331 -13.05 -7.23 3.09
CA TYR A 331 -13.40 -7.58 1.72
C TYR A 331 -14.55 -8.58 1.65
N VAL A 332 -14.51 -9.67 2.42
CA VAL A 332 -15.56 -10.69 2.37
C VAL A 332 -16.89 -10.12 2.82
N ARG A 333 -16.92 -9.42 3.95
CA ARG A 333 -18.15 -8.88 4.51
C ARG A 333 -18.81 -7.85 3.58
N GLU A 334 -18.02 -6.92 3.04
CA GLU A 334 -18.56 -5.82 2.23
C GLU A 334 -18.94 -6.29 0.82
N TYR A 335 -18.11 -7.12 0.19
CA TYR A 335 -18.24 -7.42 -1.24
C TYR A 335 -18.84 -8.78 -1.54
N LEU A 336 -18.81 -9.74 -0.60
CA LEU A 336 -19.44 -11.05 -0.77
C LEU A 336 -20.70 -11.19 0.10
N GLY A 337 -20.72 -10.61 1.30
CA GLY A 337 -21.87 -10.62 2.20
C GLY A 337 -21.57 -11.20 3.59
N GLY A 338 -22.45 -10.89 4.54
CA GLY A 338 -22.31 -11.32 5.93
C GLY A 338 -22.40 -12.85 6.12
N GLU A 339 -23.09 -13.55 5.24
CA GLU A 339 -23.20 -15.01 5.19
C GLU A 339 -21.84 -15.68 4.91
N TYR A 340 -20.98 -15.05 4.10
CA TYR A 340 -19.63 -15.53 3.85
C TYR A 340 -18.70 -15.20 5.03
N ASP A 341 -18.85 -14.02 5.62
CA ASP A 341 -18.06 -13.62 6.80
C ASP A 341 -18.40 -14.47 8.05
N ALA A 342 -19.65 -14.92 8.18
CA ALA A 342 -20.09 -15.82 9.25
C ALA A 342 -19.34 -17.18 9.24
N GLY A 343 -18.73 -17.56 8.11
CA GLY A 343 -17.88 -18.73 7.99
C GLY A 343 -16.47 -18.56 8.58
N ALA A 344 -16.16 -17.43 9.21
CA ALA A 344 -14.86 -17.20 9.84
C ALA A 344 -14.59 -18.20 10.98
N ARG A 345 -13.35 -18.68 11.07
CA ARG A 345 -12.91 -19.65 12.08
C ARG A 345 -12.97 -19.04 13.48
N PRO A 346 -13.52 -19.75 14.49
CA PRO A 346 -13.50 -19.29 15.88
C PRO A 346 -12.06 -19.09 16.36
N GLY A 347 -11.75 -17.90 16.87
CA GLY A 347 -10.43 -17.55 17.39
C GLY A 347 -9.53 -16.74 16.43
N GLY A 348 -10.02 -16.33 15.25
CA GLY A 348 -9.35 -15.36 14.38
C GLY A 348 -9.44 -13.91 14.87
N GLU A 349 -10.50 -13.58 15.60
CA GLU A 349 -10.80 -12.32 16.29
C GLU A 349 -11.88 -12.61 17.35
N PRO A 350 -11.99 -11.85 18.44
CA PRO A 350 -13.21 -11.89 19.25
C PRO A 350 -14.38 -11.48 18.35
N ASP A 351 -15.38 -12.36 18.27
CA ASP A 351 -16.69 -12.05 17.70
C ASP A 351 -17.29 -10.89 18.49
N SER A 352 -17.08 -9.66 18.04
CA SER A 352 -17.70 -8.51 18.69
C SER A 352 -19.05 -8.17 18.06
N GLY A 353 -19.40 -8.70 16.89
CA GLY A 353 -20.50 -8.16 16.10
C GLY A 353 -20.40 -6.63 15.87
N ALA A 354 -19.26 -6.03 16.21
CA ALA A 354 -19.08 -4.61 16.44
C ALA A 354 -17.86 -4.14 15.65
N TRP A 355 -18.00 -4.15 14.32
CA TRP A 355 -17.38 -3.11 13.48
C TRP A 355 -17.99 -1.73 13.80
N LEU A 356 -19.12 -1.73 14.51
CA LEU A 356 -19.68 -0.60 15.25
C LEU A 356 -19.16 -0.62 16.70
N SER A 357 -17.84 -0.59 16.91
CA SER A 357 -17.36 -0.11 18.21
C SER A 357 -17.73 1.37 18.32
N GLU A 358 -18.18 1.81 19.49
CA GLU A 358 -18.35 3.24 19.79
C GLU A 358 -17.09 3.96 19.30
N GLY A 359 -17.25 5.01 18.47
CA GLY A 359 -16.12 5.75 17.92
C GLY A 359 -15.17 6.25 19.01
N LEU A 360 -14.12 6.98 18.65
CA LEU A 360 -13.38 7.75 19.66
C LEU A 360 -14.35 8.76 20.31
N ALA A 361 -14.98 8.38 21.42
CA ALA A 361 -15.91 9.22 22.15
C ALA A 361 -15.22 10.55 22.48
N GLY A 362 -15.77 11.64 21.93
CA GLY A 362 -15.24 12.99 22.12
C GLY A 362 -14.13 13.43 21.15
N ALA A 363 -13.79 12.65 20.12
CA ALA A 363 -12.92 13.10 19.04
C ALA A 363 -13.76 13.57 17.84
N GLU A 364 -13.76 14.89 17.61
CA GLU A 364 -14.47 15.53 16.50
C GLU A 364 -14.07 14.93 15.15
N GLY A 365 -15.05 14.57 14.33
CA GLY A 365 -14.83 14.01 12.98
C GLY A 365 -14.57 12.49 12.97
N LEU A 366 -14.58 11.82 14.12
CA LEU A 366 -14.41 10.35 14.22
C LEU A 366 -15.70 9.63 14.65
N GLU A 367 -16.85 10.29 14.54
CA GLU A 367 -18.15 9.71 14.85
C GLU A 367 -18.47 8.59 13.86
N GLY A 368 -18.86 7.42 14.39
CA GLY A 368 -19.32 6.29 13.59
C GLY A 368 -18.22 5.51 12.87
N ILE A 369 -16.93 5.78 13.14
CA ILE A 369 -15.82 5.03 12.58
C ILE A 369 -15.11 4.21 13.66
N GLU A 370 -14.67 3.01 13.29
CA GLU A 370 -13.79 2.21 14.11
C GLU A 370 -12.34 2.66 13.95
N VAL A 371 -11.67 2.97 15.06
CA VAL A 371 -10.24 3.30 15.06
C VAL A 371 -9.43 2.18 15.72
N LEU A 372 -8.40 1.69 15.02
CA LEU A 372 -7.49 0.68 15.55
C LEU A 372 -6.61 1.25 16.66
N ARG A 373 -6.91 0.90 17.92
CA ARG A 373 -6.18 1.39 19.11
C ARG A 373 -5.13 0.43 19.64
N THR A 374 -5.19 -0.84 19.24
CA THR A 374 -4.27 -1.87 19.72
C THR A 374 -2.85 -1.55 19.27
N GLN A 375 -1.95 -1.28 20.22
CA GLN A 375 -0.52 -1.11 19.92
C GLN A 375 0.15 -2.47 19.70
N TRP A 376 0.78 -2.61 18.54
CA TRP A 376 1.44 -3.82 18.10
C TRP A 376 2.61 -3.49 17.18
N LEU A 377 3.67 -4.29 17.25
CA LEU A 377 4.81 -4.16 16.34
C LEU A 377 4.67 -5.15 15.19
N TYR A 378 4.53 -4.63 13.98
CA TYR A 378 4.73 -5.38 12.75
C TYR A 378 6.19 -5.28 12.31
N THR A 379 6.79 -6.38 11.88
CA THR A 379 8.09 -6.32 11.19
C THR A 379 8.33 -7.51 10.27
N VAL A 380 8.98 -7.26 9.14
CA VAL A 380 9.49 -8.31 8.23
C VAL A 380 10.95 -8.67 8.54
N LEU A 381 11.59 -7.93 9.44
CA LEU A 381 13.00 -8.12 9.79
C LEU A 381 13.16 -9.15 10.90
N PRO A 382 14.30 -9.86 10.94
CA PRO A 382 14.73 -10.57 12.14
C PRO A 382 14.82 -9.60 13.33
N LEU A 383 14.28 -9.98 14.49
CA LEU A 383 14.22 -9.11 15.66
C LEU A 383 15.58 -8.51 16.10
N PRO A 384 16.71 -9.25 16.07
CA PRO A 384 18.01 -8.66 16.37
C PRO A 384 18.43 -7.57 15.37
N LEU A 385 18.00 -7.67 14.12
CA LEU A 385 18.27 -6.66 13.10
C LEU A 385 17.42 -5.41 13.35
N LEU A 386 16.11 -5.57 13.56
CA LEU A 386 15.22 -4.45 13.91
C LEU A 386 15.74 -3.69 15.14
N ARG A 387 16.17 -4.42 16.19
CA ARG A 387 16.73 -3.83 17.42
C ARG A 387 17.91 -2.90 17.17
N ARG A 388 18.73 -3.14 16.14
CA ARG A 388 19.88 -2.28 15.79
C ARG A 388 19.47 -0.96 15.15
N HIS A 389 18.28 -0.91 14.54
CA HIS A 389 17.78 0.24 13.78
C HIS A 389 16.57 0.92 14.45
N ALA A 390 16.05 0.37 15.55
CA ALA A 390 15.02 1.03 16.36
C ALA A 390 15.62 2.27 17.06
N ARG A 391 15.34 3.46 16.51
CA ARG A 391 15.84 4.76 17.00
C ARG A 391 14.70 5.70 17.39
N GLY A 392 15.03 6.70 18.20
CA GLY A 392 14.08 7.75 18.61
C GLY A 392 12.87 7.24 19.41
N PRO A 393 11.83 8.07 19.56
CA PRO A 393 10.62 7.72 20.30
C PRO A 393 9.89 6.49 19.72
N VAL A 394 9.80 6.38 18.39
CA VAL A 394 9.15 5.25 17.71
C VAL A 394 9.93 3.95 17.94
N GLY A 395 11.26 3.99 17.86
CA GLY A 395 12.12 2.86 18.19
C GLY A 395 11.97 2.40 19.64
N SER A 396 11.88 3.33 20.60
CA SER A 396 11.62 2.99 22.01
C SER A 396 10.28 2.29 22.20
N LYS A 397 9.22 2.72 21.51
CA LYS A 397 7.92 2.01 21.49
C LYS A 397 8.08 0.59 20.94
N ALA A 398 8.78 0.42 19.82
CA ALA A 398 9.04 -0.88 19.23
C ALA A 398 9.79 -1.82 20.19
N LEU A 399 10.87 -1.35 20.83
CA LEU A 399 11.65 -2.14 21.79
C LEU A 399 10.82 -2.57 23.02
N ARG A 400 9.93 -1.71 23.50
CA ARG A 400 8.98 -2.05 24.56
C ARG A 400 8.02 -3.16 24.11
N LEU A 401 7.39 -3.02 22.95
CA LEU A 401 6.47 -4.02 22.39
C LEU A 401 7.15 -5.38 22.14
N MET A 402 8.42 -5.38 21.74
CA MET A 402 9.22 -6.61 21.64
C MET A 402 9.37 -7.32 22.99
N THR A 403 9.64 -6.57 24.07
CA THR A 403 9.74 -7.11 25.44
C THR A 403 8.39 -7.66 25.92
N GLU A 404 7.30 -6.98 25.57
CA GLU A 404 5.92 -7.42 25.86
C GLU A 404 5.45 -8.59 24.98
N LYS A 405 6.29 -9.10 24.05
CA LYS A 405 5.95 -10.13 23.06
C LYS A 405 4.76 -9.74 22.15
N LYS A 406 4.53 -8.45 21.96
CA LYS A 406 3.53 -7.88 21.05
C LYS A 406 4.16 -7.56 19.69
N VAL A 407 4.61 -8.61 19.02
CA VAL A 407 5.30 -8.50 17.74
C VAL A 407 4.90 -9.60 16.78
N SER A 408 4.65 -9.24 15.52
CA SER A 408 4.29 -10.17 14.45
C SER A 408 5.16 -9.97 13.22
N ASN A 409 5.53 -11.08 12.58
CA ASN A 409 6.11 -11.10 11.25
C ASN A 409 5.15 -11.85 10.31
N PRO A 410 4.68 -11.21 9.22
CA PRO A 410 3.69 -11.81 8.33
C PRO A 410 4.21 -13.09 7.67
N LEU A 411 5.52 -13.24 7.49
CA LEU A 411 6.11 -14.44 6.90
C LEU A 411 6.20 -15.63 7.86
N LEU A 412 6.09 -15.38 9.17
CA LEU A 412 6.12 -16.42 10.20
C LEU A 412 4.71 -16.88 10.52
N TYR A 413 4.17 -17.77 9.69
CA TYR A 413 2.84 -18.33 9.85
C TYR A 413 2.90 -19.78 10.36
N LYS A 414 2.26 -20.06 11.51
CA LYS A 414 2.35 -21.37 12.20
C LYS A 414 1.80 -22.55 11.39
N ALA A 415 0.91 -22.30 10.44
CA ALA A 415 0.36 -23.35 9.59
C ALA A 415 1.36 -23.79 8.50
N GLU A 416 2.43 -23.03 8.25
CA GLU A 416 3.45 -23.37 7.27
C GLU A 416 4.33 -24.52 7.76
N ARG A 417 4.25 -25.67 7.09
CA ARG A 417 5.01 -26.88 7.46
C ARG A 417 5.92 -27.41 6.36
N HIS A 418 5.82 -26.86 5.15
CA HIS A 418 6.56 -27.38 4.00
C HIS A 418 8.07 -27.09 4.13
N PRO A 419 8.97 -28.08 4.02
CA PRO A 419 10.41 -27.88 4.25
C PRO A 419 11.04 -26.79 3.38
N ARG A 420 10.69 -26.74 2.08
CA ARG A 420 11.20 -25.70 1.17
C ARG A 420 10.75 -24.29 1.57
N ARG A 421 9.53 -24.14 2.12
CA ARG A 421 9.04 -22.86 2.63
C ARG A 421 9.85 -22.43 3.84
N LEU A 422 10.10 -23.33 4.78
CA LEU A 422 10.93 -23.06 5.97
C LEU A 422 12.36 -22.67 5.59
N VAL A 423 12.97 -23.34 4.62
CA VAL A 423 14.30 -22.98 4.08
C VAL A 423 14.29 -21.60 3.45
N TYR A 424 13.29 -21.28 2.62
CA TYR A 424 13.14 -19.95 2.03
C TYR A 424 13.07 -18.86 3.11
N LEU A 425 12.26 -19.06 4.15
CA LEU A 425 12.10 -18.10 5.25
C LEU A 425 13.42 -17.84 5.98
N ALA A 426 14.20 -18.89 6.25
CA ALA A 426 15.52 -18.77 6.87
C ALA A 426 16.52 -18.01 5.97
N LEU A 427 16.56 -18.33 4.68
CA LEU A 427 17.42 -17.64 3.71
C LEU A 427 17.01 -16.17 3.53
N ASN A 428 15.70 -15.89 3.49
CA ASN A 428 15.18 -14.53 3.42
C ASN A 428 15.58 -13.70 4.65
N ALA A 429 15.47 -14.28 5.85
CA ALA A 429 15.94 -13.66 7.09
C ALA A 429 17.45 -13.32 7.05
N LEU A 430 18.29 -14.25 6.57
CA LEU A 430 19.72 -14.01 6.38
C LEU A 430 20.00 -12.93 5.33
N ASN A 431 19.23 -12.91 4.25
CA ASN A 431 19.36 -11.90 3.21
C ASN A 431 19.04 -10.50 3.72
N GLN A 432 18.09 -10.35 4.65
CA GLN A 432 17.80 -9.06 5.28
C GLN A 432 19.02 -8.49 6.02
N PHE A 433 19.80 -9.30 6.75
CA PHE A 433 21.06 -8.84 7.35
C PHE A 433 22.07 -8.37 6.29
N ARG A 434 22.17 -9.07 5.15
CA ARG A 434 23.08 -8.69 4.06
C ARG A 434 22.65 -7.35 3.43
N LYS A 435 21.35 -7.20 3.13
CA LYS A 435 20.77 -5.97 2.57
C LYS A 435 21.01 -4.77 3.48
N PHE A 436 20.68 -4.85 4.77
CA PHE A 436 20.85 -3.75 5.72
C PHE A 436 22.32 -3.40 5.99
N ARG A 437 23.25 -4.34 5.77
CA ARG A 437 24.68 -4.05 5.83
C ARG A 437 25.17 -3.32 4.58
N GLN A 438 24.65 -3.67 3.41
CA GLN A 438 25.04 -3.07 2.13
C GLN A 438 24.38 -1.71 1.91
N PHE A 439 23.13 -1.57 2.34
CA PHE A 439 22.31 -0.37 2.24
C PHE A 439 21.77 -0.02 3.63
N PRO A 440 22.59 0.55 4.52
CA PRO A 440 22.14 0.95 5.85
C PRO A 440 21.08 2.06 5.77
N PRO A 441 20.14 2.13 6.72
CA PRO A 441 19.18 3.23 6.79
C PRO A 441 19.87 4.58 6.82
N ARG A 442 19.30 5.56 6.10
CA ARG A 442 19.81 6.93 6.10
C ARG A 442 19.70 7.49 7.52
N GLN A 443 20.79 8.06 8.03
CA GLN A 443 20.73 8.84 9.26
C GLN A 443 20.04 10.17 8.92
N ALA A 444 19.10 10.56 9.78
CA ALA A 444 18.27 11.75 9.62
C ALA A 444 19.08 13.02 9.39
#